data_AF-A0A3N5FPN8-F1
#
_entry.id   AF-A0A3N5FPN8-F1
#
_cell.length_a   1.000
_cell.length_b   1.000
_cell.length_c   1.000
_cell.angle_alpha   90.00
_cell.angle_beta   90.00
_cell.angle_gamma   90.00
#
_symmetry.space_group_name_H-M   'P 1'
#
loop_
_entity.id
_entity.type
_entity.pdbx_description
1 polymer ?
#
loop_
_entity_poly.entity_id
_entity_poly.type
_entity_poly.pdbx_seq_one_letter_code
_entity_poly.pdbx_strand_id
1 'polypeptide(L)'
;MPLPPLRDRLKIGPITHQGKEAFQVQDLEHLFEHGIILPPFAFVIASFLDGRREVADVKAQILEHLKVEVKPEEIEAVVRDLEHHLLLESSRTRERRQQIVDEFSALPSRPARF
;
A
#
# COMPACT_ATOMS: atom_id res chain seq x y z
N MET A 1 7.99 -15.33 -7.57
CA MET A 1 7.89 -15.14 -6.11
C MET A 1 6.60 -14.38 -5.80
N PRO A 2 5.86 -14.76 -4.75
CA PRO A 2 4.64 -14.05 -4.36
C PRO A 2 4.92 -12.59 -3.97
N LEU A 3 4.01 -11.70 -4.37
CA LEU A 3 4.04 -10.29 -4.04
C LEU A 3 3.46 -10.08 -2.64
N PRO A 4 4.02 -9.16 -1.82
CA PRO A 4 3.50 -8.90 -0.48
C PRO A 4 2.07 -8.34 -0.55
N PRO A 5 1.19 -8.72 0.39
CA PRO A 5 -0.20 -8.27 0.40
C PRO A 5 -0.30 -6.78 0.71
N LEU A 6 -1.39 -6.16 0.26
CA LEU A 6 -1.81 -4.86 0.76
C LEU A 6 -2.12 -4.96 2.27
N ARG A 7 -1.68 -3.96 3.05
CA ARG A 7 -1.94 -3.90 4.49
C ARG A 7 -3.45 -3.81 4.77
N ASP A 8 -3.90 -4.49 5.82
CA ASP A 8 -5.30 -4.55 6.24
C ASP A 8 -5.78 -3.27 6.96
N ARG A 9 -4.87 -2.56 7.63
CA ARG A 9 -5.16 -1.36 8.42
C ARG A 9 -5.09 -0.07 7.60
N LEU A 10 -5.49 -0.14 6.34
CA LEU A 10 -5.60 0.99 5.43
C LEU A 10 -7.07 1.29 5.14
N LYS A 11 -7.47 2.55 5.27
CA LYS A 11 -8.76 3.03 4.77
C LYS A 11 -8.53 3.69 3.41
N ILE A 12 -9.11 3.12 2.37
CA ILE A 12 -8.98 3.62 0.99
C ILE A 12 -10.36 4.08 0.50
N GLY A 13 -10.44 5.32 -0.01
CA GLY A 13 -11.69 5.90 -0.49
C GLY A 13 -11.51 6.72 -1.77
N PRO A 14 -12.51 6.77 -2.66
CA PRO A 14 -12.42 7.53 -3.89
C PRO A 14 -12.43 9.04 -3.59
N ILE A 15 -11.62 9.78 -4.35
CA ILE A 15 -11.57 11.24 -4.31
C ILE A 15 -11.42 11.79 -5.74
N THR A 16 -11.73 13.07 -5.90
CA THR A 16 -11.32 13.83 -7.08
C THR A 16 -10.11 14.69 -6.70
N HIS A 17 -8.96 14.40 -7.30
CA HIS A 17 -7.73 15.16 -7.11
C HIS A 17 -7.32 15.83 -8.42
N GLN A 18 -7.27 17.16 -8.44
CA GLN A 18 -6.92 17.95 -9.63
C GLN A 18 -7.78 17.61 -10.87
N GLY A 19 -9.09 17.39 -10.66
CA GLY A 19 -10.02 17.03 -11.73
C GLY A 19 -9.89 15.60 -12.26
N LYS A 20 -9.05 14.76 -11.63
CA LYS A 20 -8.89 13.34 -11.95
C LYS A 20 -9.40 12.47 -10.82
N GLU A 21 -9.97 11.32 -11.16
CA GLU A 21 -10.33 10.30 -10.19
C GLU A 21 -9.06 9.67 -9.59
N ALA A 22 -9.06 9.52 -8.27
CA ALA A 22 -7.99 8.90 -7.52
C ALA A 22 -8.55 8.28 -6.24
N PHE A 23 -7.69 7.63 -5.46
CA PHE A 23 -8.03 7.06 -4.18
C PHE A 23 -7.16 7.65 -3.09
N GLN A 24 -7.76 8.18 -2.03
CA GLN A 24 -7.01 8.59 -0.84
C GLN A 24 -6.79 7.38 0.06
N VAL A 25 -5.57 7.23 0.55
CA VAL A 25 -5.20 6.22 1.54
C VAL A 25 -4.95 6.90 2.88
N GLN A 26 -5.62 6.40 3.90
CA GLN A 26 -5.43 6.78 5.30
C GLN A 26 -4.87 5.57 6.06
N ASP A 27 -3.71 5.77 6.69
CA ASP A 27 -3.10 4.77 7.59
C ASP A 27 -3.76 4.84 8.97
N LEU A 28 -4.34 3.71 9.42
CA LEU A 28 -4.92 3.60 10.76
C LEU A 28 -3.89 3.21 11.82
N GLU A 29 -2.71 2.73 11.40
CA GLU A 29 -1.57 2.43 12.28
C GLU A 29 -0.60 3.61 12.40
N HIS A 30 -0.79 4.67 11.60
CA HIS A 30 0.09 5.84 11.56
C HIS A 30 1.57 5.51 11.28
N LEU A 31 1.85 4.54 10.39
CA LEU A 31 3.24 4.23 10.00
C LEU A 31 3.84 5.32 9.11
N PHE A 32 2.99 6.08 8.44
CA PHE A 32 3.32 7.31 7.72
C PHE A 32 2.33 8.43 8.10
N GLU A 33 2.81 9.67 8.10
CA GLU A 33 2.05 10.84 8.59
C GLU A 33 1.32 11.60 7.47
N HIS A 34 1.62 11.33 6.20
CA HIS A 34 1.05 12.04 5.06
C HIS A 34 -0.08 11.25 4.40
N GLY A 35 -1.07 11.95 3.85
CA GLY A 35 -2.08 11.32 3.00
C GLY A 35 -1.46 10.88 1.67
N ILE A 36 -1.65 9.61 1.29
CA ILE A 36 -1.21 9.09 0.01
C ILE A 36 -2.39 9.13 -0.97
N ILE A 37 -2.12 9.58 -2.20
CA ILE A 37 -3.08 9.54 -3.29
C ILE A 37 -2.64 8.45 -4.27
N LEU A 38 -3.46 7.41 -4.39
CA LEU A 38 -3.28 6.32 -5.33
C LEU A 38 -3.98 6.64 -6.66
N PRO A 39 -3.25 6.62 -7.79
CA PRO A 39 -3.88 6.57 -9.10
C PRO A 39 -4.77 5.33 -9.26
N PRO A 40 -5.83 5.39 -10.08
CA PRO A 40 -6.75 4.25 -10.25
C PRO A 40 -6.06 2.94 -10.62
N PHE A 41 -5.05 3.00 -11.49
CA PHE A 41 -4.30 1.82 -11.91
C PHE A 41 -3.48 1.20 -10.77
N ALA A 42 -2.87 2.03 -9.91
CA ALA A 42 -2.16 1.54 -8.74
C ALA A 42 -3.11 0.92 -7.71
N PHE A 43 -4.31 1.49 -7.56
CA PHE A 43 -5.36 0.92 -6.72
C PHE A 43 -5.82 -0.46 -7.23
N VAL A 44 -6.03 -0.62 -8.54
CA VAL A 44 -6.36 -1.92 -9.14
C VAL A 44 -5.29 -2.96 -8.83
N ILE A 45 -4.01 -2.64 -9.06
CA ILE A 45 -2.92 -3.59 -8.76
C ILE A 45 -2.91 -3.93 -7.27
N ALA A 46 -2.97 -2.93 -6.40
CA ALA A 46 -3.01 -3.11 -4.95
C ALA A 46 -4.16 -4.03 -4.50
N SER A 47 -5.34 -3.91 -5.12
CA SER A 47 -6.52 -4.72 -4.79
C SER A 47 -6.36 -6.22 -5.06
N PHE A 48 -5.41 -6.60 -5.92
CA PHE A 48 -5.10 -8.01 -6.21
C PHE A 48 -3.97 -8.58 -5.33
N LEU A 49 -3.26 -7.75 -4.54
CA LEU A 49 -2.13 -8.20 -3.74
C LEU A 49 -2.62 -8.82 -2.42
N ASP A 50 -2.61 -10.15 -2.36
CA ASP A 50 -3.07 -10.95 -1.22
C ASP A 50 -1.97 -11.81 -0.57
N GLY A 51 -0.71 -11.62 -0.98
CA GLY A 51 0.42 -12.40 -0.47
C GLY A 51 0.62 -13.76 -1.14
N ARG A 52 -0.25 -14.14 -2.10
CA ARG A 52 -0.20 -15.44 -2.78
C ARG A 52 0.09 -15.32 -4.27
N ARG A 53 -0.31 -14.19 -4.88
CA ARG A 53 -0.14 -13.93 -6.31
C ARG A 53 1.27 -13.47 -6.67
N GLU A 54 1.77 -13.94 -7.80
CA GLU A 54 2.96 -13.39 -8.45
C GLU A 54 2.59 -12.33 -9.50
N VAL A 55 3.59 -11.66 -10.08
CA VAL A 55 3.39 -10.65 -11.14
C VAL A 55 2.56 -11.20 -12.32
N ALA A 56 2.82 -12.45 -12.72
CA ALA A 56 2.10 -13.10 -13.80
C ALA A 56 0.61 -13.31 -13.48
N ASP A 57 0.28 -13.65 -12.22
CA ASP A 57 -1.10 -13.83 -11.78
C ASP A 57 -1.84 -12.50 -11.76
N VAL A 58 -1.22 -11.44 -11.23
CA VAL A 58 -1.79 -10.08 -11.23
C VAL A 58 -2.03 -9.60 -12.66
N LYS A 59 -1.07 -9.82 -13.57
CA LYS A 59 -1.23 -9.51 -14.99
C LYS A 59 -2.42 -10.25 -15.59
N ALA A 60 -2.56 -11.55 -15.32
CA ALA A 60 -3.66 -12.35 -15.82
C ALA A 60 -5.02 -11.84 -15.31
N GLN A 61 -5.11 -11.47 -14.03
CA GLN A 61 -6.32 -10.89 -13.44
C GLN A 61 -6.69 -9.54 -14.08
N ILE A 62 -5.71 -8.67 -14.32
CA ILE A 62 -5.95 -7.38 -15.00
C ILE A 62 -6.45 -7.60 -16.42
N LEU A 63 -5.82 -8.51 -17.17
CA LEU A 63 -6.26 -8.84 -18.52
C LEU A 63 -7.66 -9.46 -18.53
N GLU A 64 -7.97 -10.33 -17.57
CA GLU A 64 -9.26 -11.00 -17.45
C GLU A 64 -10.39 -10.01 -17.15
N HIS A 65 -10.21 -9.13 -16.16
CA HIS A 65 -11.27 -8.24 -15.67
C HIS A 65 -11.35 -6.91 -16.41
N LEU A 66 -10.21 -6.33 -16.82
CA LEU A 66 -10.16 -4.99 -17.42
C LEU A 66 -9.91 -5.02 -18.93
N LYS A 67 -9.54 -6.17 -19.51
CA LYS A 67 -9.17 -6.31 -20.93
C LYS A 67 -8.04 -5.37 -21.36
N VAL A 68 -7.20 -4.96 -20.40
CA VAL A 68 -6.02 -4.12 -20.61
C VAL A 68 -4.78 -4.99 -20.56
N GLU A 69 -3.91 -4.87 -21.56
CA GLU A 69 -2.60 -5.48 -21.52
C GLU A 69 -1.64 -4.60 -20.73
N VAL A 70 -0.98 -5.19 -19.74
CA VAL A 70 -0.04 -4.53 -18.85
C VAL A 70 1.31 -5.25 -18.94
N LYS A 71 2.38 -4.48 -18.96
CA LYS A 71 3.74 -5.04 -18.94
C LYS A 71 4.13 -5.45 -17.51
N PRO A 72 4.83 -6.58 -17.31
CA PRO A 72 5.29 -6.99 -15.98
C PRO A 72 6.06 -5.88 -15.24
N GLU A 73 6.86 -5.10 -15.96
CA GLU A 73 7.69 -4.03 -15.41
C GLU A 73 6.84 -2.88 -14.83
N GLU A 74 5.65 -2.64 -15.37
CA GLU A 74 4.70 -1.64 -14.86
C GLU A 74 4.08 -2.11 -13.53
N ILE A 75 3.75 -3.40 -13.43
CA ILE A 75 3.25 -3.99 -12.18
C ILE A 75 4.34 -3.93 -11.11
N GLU A 76 5.56 -4.32 -11.45
CA GLU A 76 6.69 -4.26 -10.54
C GLU A 76 7.00 -2.83 -10.09
N ALA A 77 6.90 -1.84 -10.98
CA ALA A 77 7.06 -0.44 -10.63
C ALA A 77 6.03 0.01 -9.60
N VAL A 78 4.75 -0.32 -9.83
CA VAL A 78 3.68 0.00 -8.88
C VAL A 78 3.91 -0.71 -7.55
N VAL A 79 4.26 -2.00 -7.55
CA VAL A 79 4.54 -2.75 -6.31
C VAL A 79 5.68 -2.10 -5.52
N ARG A 80 6.77 -1.73 -6.19
CA ARG A 80 7.90 -1.03 -5.55
C ARG A 80 7.46 0.29 -4.93
N ASP A 81 6.63 1.06 -5.62
CA ASP A 81 6.12 2.32 -5.10
C ASP A 81 5.18 2.11 -3.89
N LEU A 82 4.29 1.12 -3.95
CA LEU A 82 3.42 0.75 -2.83
C LEU A 82 4.25 0.34 -1.60
N GLU A 83 5.28 -0.49 -1.80
CA GLU A 83 6.19 -0.90 -0.73
C GLU A 83 7.00 0.27 -0.16
N HIS A 84 7.51 1.16 -1.03
CA HIS A 84 8.24 2.35 -0.62
C HIS A 84 7.42 3.23 0.33
N HIS A 85 6.12 3.35 0.07
CA HIS A 85 5.18 4.10 0.89
C HIS A 85 4.58 3.29 2.05
N LEU A 86 5.16 2.12 2.37
CA LEU A 86 4.73 1.24 3.46
C LEU A 86 3.26 0.80 3.34
N LEU A 87 2.75 0.65 2.13
CA LEU A 87 1.37 0.19 1.90
C LEU A 87 1.25 -1.33 1.88
N LEU A 88 2.37 -2.04 1.72
CA LEU A 88 2.40 -3.50 1.66
C LEU A 88 2.93 -4.10 2.96
N GLU A 89 2.51 -5.33 3.26
CA GLU A 89 3.07 -6.13 4.36
C GLU A 89 4.44 -6.69 3.96
N SER A 90 5.47 -5.87 4.11
CA SER A 90 6.86 -6.24 3.86
C SER A 90 7.74 -6.14 5.11
N SER A 91 9.00 -6.57 4.98
CA SER A 91 10.01 -6.42 6.03
C SER A 91 10.16 -4.95 6.45
N ARG A 92 10.12 -4.02 5.49
CA ARG A 92 10.23 -2.58 5.75
C ARG A 92 9.09 -2.05 6.63
N THR A 93 7.86 -2.50 6.37
CA THR A 93 6.69 -2.14 7.19
C THR A 93 6.82 -2.70 8.61
N ARG A 94 7.30 -3.95 8.75
CA ARG A 94 7.56 -4.58 10.04
C ARG A 94 8.63 -3.84 10.84
N GLU A 95 9.73 -3.46 10.20
CA GLU A 95 10.79 -2.65 10.80
C GLU A 95 10.27 -1.29 11.26
N ARG A 96 9.47 -0.61 10.43
CA ARG A 96 8.87 0.68 10.82
C ARG A 96 7.94 0.56 12.02
N ARG A 97 7.10 -0.48 12.08
CA ARG A 97 6.27 -0.77 13.26
C ARG A 97 7.11 -0.94 14.51
N GLN A 98 8.19 -1.72 14.43
CA GLN A 98 9.07 -1.96 15.56
C GLN A 98 9.75 -0.67 16.02
N GLN A 99 10.25 0.16 15.08
CA GLN A 99 10.83 1.46 15.40
C GLN A 99 9.87 2.35 16.19
N ILE A 100 8.59 2.42 15.79
CA ILE A 100 7.59 3.22 16.51
C ILE A 100 7.38 2.68 17.94
N VAL A 101 7.34 1.35 18.11
CA VAL A 101 7.22 0.72 19.43
C VAL A 101 8.44 1.03 20.30
N ASP A 102 9.64 0.96 19.73
CA ASP A 102 10.90 1.22 20.44
C ASP A 102 11.02 2.70 20.82
N GLU A 103 10.73 3.62 19.89
CA GLU A 103 10.67 5.07 20.10
C GLU A 103 9.71 5.42 21.24
N PHE A 104 8.51 4.86 21.22
CA PHE A 104 7.51 5.08 22.26
C PHE A 104 7.93 4.50 23.62
N SER A 105 8.58 3.32 23.61
CA SER A 105 9.04 2.65 24.83
C SER A 105 10.21 3.38 25.49
N ALA A 106 11.03 4.09 24.71
CA ALA A 106 12.17 4.87 25.19
C ALA A 106 11.79 6.23 25.77
N LEU A 107 10.52 6.68 25.65
CA LEU A 107 10.09 7.97 26.19
C LEU A 107 10.19 7.99 27.73
N PRO A 108 10.81 9.03 28.33
CA PRO A 108 10.95 9.13 29.79
C PRO A 108 9.61 9.27 30.52
N SER A 109 8.59 9.77 29.82
CA SER A 109 7.20 9.80 30.28
C SER A 109 6.27 9.63 29.07
N ARG A 110 5.23 8.82 29.21
CA ARG A 110 4.26 8.55 28.13
C ARG A 110 3.14 9.60 28.19
N PRO A 111 3.00 10.48 27.18
CA PRO A 111 1.93 11.46 27.18
C PRO A 111 0.57 10.76 27.07
N ALA A 112 -0.41 11.21 27.85
CA ALA A 112 -1.79 10.80 27.66
C ALA A 112 -2.28 11.31 26.29
N ARG A 113 -2.75 10.40 25.43
CA ARG A 113 -3.50 10.76 24.22
C ARG A 113 -4.98 10.70 24.57
N PHE A 114 -5.65 11.85 24.51
CA PHE A 114 -7.09 12.03 24.69
C PHE A 114 -7.80 12.13 23.34
#